data_AF-A0A1V5LSC1-F1
#
_entry.id   AF-A0A1V5LSC1-F1
#
_cell.length_a   1.000
_cell.length_b   1.000
_cell.length_c   1.000
_cell.angle_alpha   90.00
_cell.angle_beta   90.00
_cell.angle_gamma   90.00
#
_symmetry.space_group_name_H-M   'P 1'
#
loop_
_entity.id
_entity.type
_entity.pdbx_description
1 polymer ?
#
loop_
_entity_poly.entity_id
_entity_poly.type
_entity_poly.pdbx_seq_one_letter_code
_entity_poly.pdbx_strand_id
1 'polypeptide(L)' 'MPLIWETLPGMVAEREYHPESFVSCIYRAKIPGGWLVRLLVPGADMPDSLDSSMVFVPDPRHEWDGNSLP' A
#
# COMPACT_ATOMS: atom_id res chain seq x y z
N MET A 1 19.42 -5.05 5.40
CA MET A 1 19.04 -4.36 4.14
C MET A 1 17.71 -3.65 4.42
N PRO A 2 17.61 -2.31 4.27
CA PRO A 2 16.37 -1.59 4.53
C PRO A 2 15.31 -1.95 3.48
N LEU A 3 14.03 -1.97 3.88
CA LEU A 3 12.91 -2.08 2.95
C LEU A 3 12.72 -0.72 2.27
N ILE A 4 12.70 -0.72 0.93
CA ILE A 4 12.36 0.45 0.13
C ILE A 4 10.89 0.30 -0.25
N TRP A 5 10.05 1.22 0.25
CA TRP A 5 8.61 1.23 0.00
C TRP A 5 8.30 2.12 -1.20
N GLU A 6 7.55 1.59 -2.14
CA GLU A 6 6.98 2.32 -3.26
C GLU A 6 5.46 2.32 -3.18
N THR A 7 4.84 3.44 -3.55
CA THR A 7 3.38 3.56 -3.62
C THR A 7 2.88 2.82 -4.86
N LEU A 8 1.77 2.08 -4.72
CA LEU A 8 1.12 1.50 -5.89
C LEU A 8 0.49 2.59 -6.76
N PRO A 9 0.65 2.54 -8.10
CA PRO A 9 0.04 3.53 -8.98
C PRO A 9 -1.49 3.51 -8.88
N GLY A 10 -2.13 4.66 -9.06
CA GLY A 10 -3.60 4.79 -8.98
C GLY A 10 -4.20 4.79 -7.57
N MET A 11 -3.38 4.58 -6.51
CA MET A 11 -3.84 4.51 -5.12
C MET A 11 -3.34 5.68 -4.25
N VAL A 12 -2.70 6.68 -4.86
CA VAL A 12 -2.67 8.02 -4.27
C VAL A 12 -4.00 8.65 -4.63
N ALA A 13 -4.83 8.95 -3.64
CA ALA A 13 -5.99 9.79 -3.89
C ALA A 13 -5.51 11.15 -4.41
N GLU A 14 -5.44 11.33 -5.73
CA GLU A 14 -5.29 12.65 -6.37
C GLU A 14 -6.55 13.51 -6.21
N ARG A 15 -7.50 13.12 -5.36
CA ARG A 15 -8.70 13.92 -5.11
C ARG A 15 -8.48 14.84 -3.93
N GLU A 16 -8.88 16.10 -4.16
CA GLU A 16 -9.09 17.15 -3.19
C GLU A 16 -9.37 16.59 -1.80
N TYR A 17 -8.66 17.16 -0.82
CA TYR A 17 -8.89 16.93 0.60
C TYR A 17 -10.38 17.09 0.94
N HIS A 18 -11.10 15.97 0.95
CA HIS A 18 -12.43 15.90 1.51
C HIS A 18 -12.27 15.38 2.93
N PRO A 19 -12.70 16.15 3.96
CA PRO A 19 -12.60 15.71 5.36
C PRO A 19 -13.37 14.41 5.66
N GLU A 20 -14.24 13.99 4.73
CA GLU A 20 -15.04 12.75 4.78
C GLU A 20 -14.44 11.59 3.97
N SER A 21 -13.36 11.83 3.20
CA SER A 21 -12.70 10.81 2.36
C SER A 21 -11.47 10.26 3.08
N PHE A 22 -11.63 9.10 3.70
CA PHE A 22 -10.52 8.36 4.30
C PHE A 22 -9.53 7.93 3.22
N VAL A 23 -8.38 8.59 3.14
CA VAL A 23 -7.32 8.23 2.19
C VAL A 23 -6.64 6.96 2.69
N SER A 24 -6.89 5.84 2.02
CA SER A 24 -6.11 4.62 2.19
C SER A 24 -4.85 4.68 1.32
N CYS A 25 -3.68 4.41 1.89
CA CYS A 25 -2.43 4.34 1.14
C CYS A 25 -1.97 2.87 1.02
N ILE A 26 -1.61 2.43 -0.19
CA ILE A 26 -1.03 1.11 -0.42
C ILE A 26 0.43 1.26 -0.87
N TYR A 27 1.31 0.59 -0.14
CA TYR A 27 2.74 0.51 -0.43
C TYR A 27 3.13 -0.92 -0.74
N ARG A 28 4.21 -1.09 -1.49
CA ARG A 28 4.90 -2.37 -1.58
C ARG A 28 6.40 -2.22 -1.43
N ALA A 29 7.06 -3.27 -0.99
CA ALA A 29 8.51 -3.37 -0.95
C ALA A 29 8.94 -4.67 -1.63
N LYS A 30 9.93 -4.58 -2.51
CA LYS A 30 10.52 -5.73 -3.17
C LYS A 30 11.36 -6.54 -2.18
N ILE A 31 11.11 -7.84 -2.08
CA ILE A 31 11.88 -8.77 -1.24
C ILE A 31 12.24 -10.05 -2.01
N PRO A 32 13.17 -10.89 -1.52
CA PRO A 32 13.41 -12.20 -2.12
C PRO A 32 12.12 -13.02 -2.20
N GLY A 33 11.83 -13.57 -3.38
CA GLY A 33 10.64 -14.40 -3.62
C GLY A 33 9.34 -13.66 -3.87
N GLY A 34 9.30 -12.32 -3.75
CA GLY A 34 8.12 -11.55 -4.12
C GLY A 34 8.04 -10.15 -3.52
N TRP A 35 6.85 -9.78 -3.07
CA TRP A 35 6.55 -8.43 -2.59
C TRP A 35 5.94 -8.47 -1.19
N LEU A 36 6.32 -7.50 -0.38
CA LEU A 36 5.61 -7.19 0.85
C LEU A 36 4.68 -6.02 0.55
N VAL A 37 3.37 -6.22 0.65
CA VAL A 37 2.36 -5.18 0.41
C VAL A 37 1.82 -4.72 1.75
N ARG A 38 1.69 -3.40 1.93
CA ARG A 38 1.21 -2.76 3.15
C ARG A 38 0.08 -1.81 2.81
N LEU A 39 -1.06 -2.00 3.47
CA LEU A 39 -2.19 -1.07 3.43
C LEU A 39 -2.19 -0.26 4.72
N LEU A 40 -2.32 1.05 4.58
CA LEU A 40 -2.57 2.00 5.66
C LEU A 40 -3.96 2.59 5.47
N VAL A 41 -4.77 2.55 6.53
CA VAL A 41 -6.07 3.22 6.57
C VAL A 41 -6.16 4.06 7.84
N PRO A 42 -6.93 5.15 7.85
CA PRO A 42 -7.24 5.89 9.07
C PRO A 42 -7.86 4.95 10.11
N GLY A 43 -7.37 5.02 11.35
CA GLY A 43 -7.89 4.19 12.42
C GLY A 43 -9.30 4.63 12.82
N ALA A 44 -10.17 3.65 13.07
CA ALA A 44 -11.59 3.91 13.32
C ALA A 44 -11.85 4.67 14.63
N ASP A 45 -10.99 4.51 15.63
CA ASP A 45 -11.25 4.95 17.00
C ASP A 45 -10.47 6.20 17.41
N MET A 46 -9.43 6.59 16.66
CA MET A 46 -8.55 7.71 17.01
C MET A 46 -8.21 8.54 15.77
N PRO A 47 -8.53 9.86 15.76
CA PRO A 47 -8.45 10.72 14.57
C PRO A 47 -7.03 10.90 14.00
N ASP A 48 -5.99 10.58 14.77
CA ASP A 48 -4.58 10.66 14.35
C ASP A 48 -3.89 9.28 14.28
N SER A 49 -4.67 8.19 14.32
CA SER A 49 -4.14 6.82 14.23
C SER A 49 -4.24 6.26 12.82
N LEU A 50 -3.35 5.32 12.51
CA LEU A 50 -3.39 4.55 11.28
C LEU A 50 -3.45 3.07 11.62
N ASP A 51 -4.44 2.38 11.08
CA ASP A 51 -4.46 0.93 11.05
C ASP A 51 -3.61 0.44 9.88
N SER A 52 -2.85 -0.62 10.12
CA SER A 52 -1.95 -1.20 9.12
C SER A 52 -2.20 -2.68 8.98
N SER A 53 -2.31 -3.13 7.74
CA SER A 53 -2.21 -4.55 7.39
C SER A 53 -1.05 -4.76 6.43
N MET A 54 -0.52 -5.99 6.43
CA MET A 54 0.64 -6.36 5.62
C MET A 54 0.46 -7.79 5.11
N VAL A 55 0.75 -8.01 3.84
CA VAL A 55 0.63 -9.31 3.17
C VAL A 55 1.85 -9.59 2.32
N PHE A 56 2.30 -10.84 2.31
CA PHE A 56 3.31 -11.31 1.37
C PHE A 56 2.63 -11.80 0.10
N VAL A 57 3.07 -11.28 -1.04
CA VAL A 57 2.62 -11.70 -2.37
C VAL A 57 3.79 -12.45 -3.03
N PRO A 58 3.67 -13.77 -3.27
CA PRO A 58 4.72 -14.54 -3.93
C PRO A 58 4.81 -14.12 -5.40
N ASP A 59 6.01 -13.72 -5.80
CA ASP A 59 6.32 -13.32 -7.17
C ASP A 59 7.82 -13.55 -7.41
N PRO A 60 8.24 -14.81 -7.61
CA PRO A 60 9.67 -15.16 -7.67
C PRO A 60 10.43 -14.50 -8.82
N ARG A 61 9.71 -14.09 -9.88
CA ARG A 61 10.28 -13.42 -11.05
C ARG A 61 10.05 -11.91 -11.05
N HIS A 62 9.35 -11.38 -10.04
CA HIS A 62 8.99 -9.97 -9.92
C HIS A 62 8.30 -9.41 -11.17
N GLU A 63 7.36 -10.19 -11.72
CA GLU A 63 6.61 -9.84 -12.94
C GLU A 63 5.44 -8.90 -12.67
N TRP A 64 4.98 -8.78 -11.41
CA TRP A 64 3.88 -7.88 -11.06
C TRP A 64 4.32 -6.41 -11.08
N ASP A 65 3.78 -5.65 -12.03
CA ASP A 65 4.10 -4.24 -12.22
C ASP A 65 3.34 -3.28 -11.29
N GLY A 66 2.34 -3.77 -10.56
CA GLY A 66 1.54 -2.96 -9.63
C GLY A 66 0.26 -2.38 -10.24
N ASN A 67 0.10 -2.49 -11.56
CA ASN A 67 -1.09 -2.09 -12.32
C ASN A 67 -1.85 -3.29 -12.88
N SER A 68 -1.20 -4.45 -12.89
CA SER A 68 -1.76 -5.72 -13.34
C SER A 68 -2.55 -6.39 -12.22
N LEU A 69 -3.71 -5.84 -11.89
CA LEU A 69 -4.84 -6.60 -11.34
C LEU A 69 -6.06 -6.25 -12.19
N PRO A 70 -6.89 -7.24 -12.58
CA PRO A 70 -8.11 -7.00 -13.36
C PRO A 70 -9.10 -6.07 -12.63
#